data_AF-A0A661LQC5-F1
#
_entry.id   AF-A0A661LQC5-F1
#
_cell.length_a   1.000
_cell.length_b   1.000
_cell.length_c   1.000
_cell.angle_alpha   90.00
_cell.angle_beta   90.00
_cell.angle_gamma   90.00
#
_symmetry.space_group_name_H-M   'P 1'
#
loop_
_entity.id
_entity.type
_entity.pdbx_description
1 polymer ?
#
loop_
_entity_poly.entity_id
_entity_poly.type
_entity_poly.pdbx_seq_one_letter_code
_entity_poly.pdbx_strand_id
1 'polypeptide(L)' 'KKGMLANLSAIFTQCEANILDANVQTTIDKKGISTFTIEVSNYAQLRDIILKIKKIKEVLKVERV' A
#
# COMPACT_ATOMS: atom_id res chain seq x y z
N LYS A 1 -8.75 -4.57 -8.90
CA LYS A 1 -8.01 -4.68 -10.19
C LYS A 1 -6.98 -5.79 -10.07
N LYS A 2 -6.86 -6.69 -11.07
CA LYS A 2 -5.81 -7.72 -11.07
C LYS A 2 -4.42 -7.04 -11.06
N GLY A 3 -3.48 -7.56 -10.27
CA GLY A 3 -2.12 -7.01 -10.17
C GLY A 3 -1.94 -5.88 -9.15
N MET A 4 -2.97 -5.50 -8.38
CA MET A 4 -2.84 -4.44 -7.36
C MET A 4 -1.79 -4.77 -6.29
N LEU A 5 -1.78 -6.01 -5.78
CA LEU A 5 -0.81 -6.42 -4.77
C LEU A 5 0.63 -6.28 -5.29
N ALA A 6 0.90 -6.75 -6.51
CA ALA A 6 2.21 -6.62 -7.13
C ALA A 6 2.64 -5.15 -7.32
N ASN A 7 1.71 -4.28 -7.71
CA ASN A 7 1.97 -2.85 -7.86
C ASN A 7 2.32 -2.20 -6.50
N LEU A 8 1.57 -2.53 -5.44
CA LEU A 8 1.84 -2.04 -4.08
C LEU A 8 3.20 -2.54 -3.57
N SER A 9 3.49 -3.84 -3.74
CA SER A 9 4.79 -4.43 -3.40
C SER A 9 5.94 -3.73 -4.12
N ALA A 10 5.80 -3.44 -5.42
CA ALA A 10 6.82 -2.72 -6.17
C ALA A 10 7.06 -1.29 -5.63
N ILE A 11 6.01 -0.58 -5.21
CA ILE A 11 6.15 0.74 -4.59
C ILE A 11 6.93 0.65 -3.28
N PHE A 12 6.63 -0.32 -2.42
CA PHE A 12 7.36 -0.51 -1.17
C PHE A 12 8.83 -0.80 -1.43
N THR A 13 9.15 -1.68 -2.40
CA THR A 13 10.54 -1.96 -2.81
C THR A 13 11.25 -0.72 -3.36
N GLN A 14 10.60 0.07 -4.21
CA GLN A 14 11.17 1.32 -4.76
C GLN A 14 11.44 2.37 -3.68
N CYS A 15 10.67 2.34 -2.59
CA CYS A 15 10.87 3.22 -1.45
C CYS A 15 11.79 2.62 -0.39
N GLU A 16 12.40 1.45 -0.63
CA GLU A 16 13.25 0.73 0.33
C GLU A 16 12.55 0.45 1.68
N ALA A 17 11.24 0.21 1.64
CA ALA A 17 10.45 -0.15 2.82
C ALA A 17 10.28 -1.66 2.92
N ASN A 18 10.46 -2.19 4.13
CA ASN A 18 10.28 -3.61 4.41
C ASN A 18 8.82 -3.90 4.80
N ILE A 19 8.27 -5.02 4.35
CA ILE A 19 6.91 -5.46 4.68
C ILE A 19 7.01 -6.51 5.78
N LEU A 20 6.46 -6.22 6.96
CA LEU A 20 6.43 -7.14 8.08
C LEU A 20 5.19 -8.04 8.05
N ASP A 21 4.06 -7.48 7.61
CA ASP A 21 2.80 -8.21 7.46
C ASP A 21 1.96 -7.60 6.33
N ALA A 22 1.17 -8.44 5.67
CA ALA A 22 0.24 -8.01 4.63
C ALA A 22 -1.05 -8.82 4.71
N ASN A 23 -2.16 -8.12 4.96
CA ASN A 23 -3.50 -8.69 4.99
C ASN A 23 -4.33 -8.09 3.85
N VAL A 24 -4.86 -8.94 2.98
CA VAL A 24 -5.68 -8.53 1.85
C VAL A 24 -7.04 -9.20 1.93
N GLN A 25 -8.09 -8.39 1.92
CA GLN A 25 -9.47 -8.83 1.99
C GLN A 25 -10.26 -8.23 0.84
N THR A 26 -11.31 -8.93 0.42
CA THR A 26 -12.28 -8.41 -0.54
C THR A 26 -13.64 -8.34 0.14
N THR A 27 -14.26 -7.17 0.10
CA THR A 27 -15.60 -6.95 0.62
C THR A 27 -16.65 -7.54 -0.31
N ILE A 28 -17.89 -7.67 0.19
CA ILE A 28 -19.03 -8.21 -0.57
C ILE A 28 -19.32 -7.35 -1.83
N ASP A 29 -19.08 -6.05 -1.77
CA ASP A 29 -19.19 -5.12 -2.92
C ASP A 29 -17.94 -5.12 -3.83
N LYS A 30 -17.08 -6.14 -3.71
CA LYS A 30 -15.89 -6.38 -4.54
C LYS A 30 -14.81 -5.31 -4.43
N LYS A 31 -14.75 -4.57 -3.32
CA LYS A 31 -13.64 -3.65 -3.01
C LYS A 31 -12.52 -4.42 -2.31
N GLY A 32 -11.28 -4.09 -2.65
CA GLY A 32 -10.11 -4.63 -1.97
C GLY A 32 -9.76 -3.74 -0.77
N ILE A 33 -9.55 -4.36 0.38
CA ILE A 33 -8.92 -3.74 1.55
C ILE A 33 -7.57 -4.41 1.71
N SER A 34 -6.51 -3.60 1.73
CA SER A 34 -5.14 -4.10 1.89
C SER A 34 -4.47 -3.35 3.03
N THR A 35 -4.18 -4.07 4.10
CA THR A 35 -3.51 -3.56 5.29
C THR A 35 -2.09 -4.08 5.28
N PHE A 36 -1.12 -3.17 5.35
CA PHE A 36 0.30 -3.51 5.39
C PHE A 36 0.91 -2.96 6.66
N THR A 37 1.64 -3.83 7.36
CA THR A 37 2.57 -3.40 8.40
C THR A 37 3.93 -3.27 7.73
N ILE A 38 4.46 -2.05 7.69
CA ILE A 38 5.74 -1.75 7.05
C ILE A 38 6.70 -1.13 8.04
N GLU A 39 7.97 -1.49 7.91
CA GLU A 39 9.06 -0.80 8.57
C GLU A 39 9.58 0.32 7.67
N VAL A 40 9.69 1.53 8.24
CA VAL A 40 10.17 2.73 7.56
C VAL A 40 11.25 3.40 8.41
N SER A 41 12.27 3.96 7.77
CA SER A 41 13.38 4.64 8.42
C SER A 41 13.00 6.02 8.95
N ASN A 42 12.06 6.72 8.28
CA ASN A 42 11.64 8.06 8.68
C ASN A 42 10.28 8.46 8.11
N TYR A 43 9.78 9.60 8.58
CA TYR A 43 8.51 10.17 8.13
C TYR A 43 8.48 10.54 6.65
N ALA A 44 9.61 10.97 6.07
CA ALA A 44 9.66 11.35 4.66
C ALA A 44 9.45 10.15 3.74
N GLN A 45 10.04 9.00 4.06
CA GLN A 45 9.83 7.74 3.35
C GLN A 45 8.36 7.30 3.42
N LEU A 46 7.77 7.31 4.63
CA LEU A 46 6.34 7.01 4.81
C LEU A 46 5.44 7.93 3.99
N ARG A 47 5.74 9.24 3.99
CA ARG A 47 5.01 10.22 3.21
C ARG A 47 5.11 9.95 1.71
N ASP A 48 6.30 9.63 1.20
CA ASP A 48 6.51 9.31 -0.21
C ASP A 48 5.71 8.06 -0.64
N ILE A 49 5.75 7.00 0.17
CA ILE A 49 4.95 5.77 -0.03
C ILE A 49 3.47 6.11 -0.14
N ILE A 50 2.91 6.85 0.83
CA ILE A 50 1.49 7.23 0.84
C ILE A 50 1.14 8.05 -0.42
N LEU A 51 1.99 8.99 -0.82
CA LEU A 51 1.77 9.80 -2.02
C LEU A 51 1.80 8.97 -3.30
N LYS A 52 2.73 8.02 -3.43
CA LYS A 52 2.82 7.10 -4.58
C LYS A 52 1.59 6.21 -4.67
N ILE A 53 1.12 5.65 -3.55
CA ILE A 53 -0.09 4.82 -3.52
C ILE A 53 -1.33 5.64 -3.90
N LYS A 54 -1.47 6.87 -3.39
CA LYS A 54 -2.59 7.77 -3.73
C LYS A 54 -2.67 8.13 -5.22
N LYS A 55 -1.58 8.04 -5.98
CA LYS A 55 -1.56 8.31 -7.42
C LYS A 55 -2.11 7.15 -8.26
N ILE A 56 -2.27 5.95 -7.69
CA ILE A 56 -2.85 4.81 -8.39
C ILE A 56 -4.35 5.08 -8.58
N LYS A 57 -4.80 5.12 -9.83
CA LYS A 57 -6.18 5.45 -10.21
C LYS A 57 -7.24 4.58 -9.50
N GLU A 58 -6.93 3.32 -9.27
CA GLU A 58 -7.81 2.34 -8.63
C GLU A 58 -7.84 2.41 -7.09
N VAL A 59 -7.00 3.24 -6.47
CA VAL A 59 -6.99 3.43 -5.01
C VAL A 59 -8.07 4.42 -4.61
N LEU A 60 -8.99 3.95 -3.77
CA LEU A 60 -10.11 4.78 -3.26
C LEU A 60 -9.68 5.65 -2.07
N LYS A 61 -8.85 5.11 -1.18
CA LYS A 61 -8.43 5.76 0.07
C LYS A 61 -7.13 5.12 0.57
N VAL A 62 -6.31 5.92 1.26
CA VAL A 62 -5.10 5.46 1.97
C VAL A 62 -5.07 6.14 3.33
N GLU A 63 -4.89 5.35 4.39
CA GLU A 63 -4.83 5.80 5.78
C GLU A 63 -3.68 5.12 6.52
N ARG A 64 -3.18 5.78 7.56
CA ARG A 64 -2.25 5.21 8.53
C ARG A 64 -3.03 4.89 9.80
N VAL A 65 -2.89 3.67 10.30
CA VAL A 65 -3.47 3.19 11.56
C VAL A 65 -2.42 3.26 12.66
#